data_AF-A0A851Y9Z0-F1
#
_entry.id   AF-A0A851Y9Z0-F1
#
_cell.length_a   1.000
_cell.length_b   1.000
_cell.length_c   1.000
_cell.angle_alpha   90.00
_cell.angle_beta   90.00
_cell.angle_gamma   90.00
#
_symmetry.space_group_name_H-M   'P 1'
#
loop_
_entity.id
_entity.type
_entity.pdbx_description
1 polymer ?
#
loop_
_entity_poly.entity_id
_entity_poly.type
_entity_poly.pdbx_seq_one_letter_code
_entity_poly.pdbx_strand_id
1 'polypeptide(L)'
;QDLSLPNGTPVDTSSPASSSSLLNRLQLDDDLDAETRDLFVTVDDPKKHVCTMETYITYRVTTKTTRAEFDLPEYSVRRRYQDFDWLRNKLEESQPTHLIPLFPPTPVKLMVTALFSALGRVHLQNTEHRGKGHVLLWLFSVGICCTDLNAYKKQGMALLSKMGESVKYVTGGYKLRSRPLEFAAIGEYLDTFSLKLGTIDRIAQRIIKEQLEYLVELREYGPVYSTWGGLEVELSEPLEGVSACIGNCCTALEELSEDMTEDFLPVLREYILYSESMKNVLKKRDQVQAEYEAKLEAVALKKEERPKV
;
A
#
# COMPACT_ATOMS: atom_id res chain seq x y z
N GLN A 1 46.63 33.48 -45.39
CA GLN A 1 47.55 32.75 -44.49
C GLN A 1 47.04 33.03 -43.09
N ASP A 2 45.91 32.48 -42.65
CA ASP A 2 45.55 31.07 -42.45
C ASP A 2 46.58 30.28 -41.64
N LEU A 3 46.17 29.91 -40.42
CA LEU A 3 46.43 28.63 -39.74
C LEU A 3 45.47 28.47 -38.53
N SER A 4 44.34 27.82 -38.80
CA SER A 4 43.65 26.76 -38.02
C SER A 4 43.58 26.78 -36.49
N LEU A 5 42.35 26.65 -35.97
CA LEU A 5 41.92 25.62 -34.99
C LEU A 5 40.40 25.34 -35.18
N PRO A 6 39.91 24.09 -35.03
CA PRO A 6 38.62 23.65 -35.57
C PRO A 6 37.43 23.78 -34.60
N ASN A 7 36.25 23.86 -35.22
CA ASN A 7 34.89 23.93 -34.65
C ASN A 7 34.67 23.06 -33.39
N GLY A 8 34.22 23.71 -32.32
CA GLY A 8 33.45 23.07 -31.26
C GLY A 8 32.06 22.71 -31.77
N THR A 9 31.66 21.46 -31.57
CA THR A 9 30.28 20.98 -31.78
C THR A 9 29.31 21.73 -30.86
N PRO A 10 28.10 22.12 -31.32
CA PRO A 10 27.07 22.60 -30.43
C PRO A 10 26.65 21.44 -29.52
N VAL A 11 26.74 21.65 -28.21
CA VAL A 11 26.14 20.76 -27.23
C VAL A 11 24.64 20.90 -27.38
N ASP A 12 23.99 19.86 -27.91
CA ASP A 12 22.54 19.71 -27.83
C ASP A 12 22.15 19.71 -26.35
N THR A 13 21.60 20.83 -25.89
CA THR A 13 20.85 20.90 -24.64
C THR A 13 19.49 20.22 -24.86
N SER A 14 19.50 18.91 -25.08
CA SER A 14 18.29 18.12 -24.91
C SER A 14 17.93 18.13 -23.44
N SER A 15 16.95 18.96 -23.08
CA SER A 15 16.36 19.04 -21.75
C SER A 15 16.07 17.63 -21.22
N PRO A 16 16.42 17.32 -19.96
CA PRO A 16 16.00 16.06 -19.36
C PRO A 16 14.48 16.06 -19.32
N ALA A 17 13.90 15.01 -19.89
CA ALA A 17 12.47 14.76 -19.98
C ALA A 17 11.74 15.22 -18.71
N SER A 18 10.84 16.20 -18.87
CA SER A 18 9.96 16.66 -17.80
C SER A 18 9.26 15.46 -17.17
N SER A 19 9.18 15.45 -15.85
CA SER A 19 8.49 14.46 -15.00
C SER A 19 7.05 14.14 -15.45
N SER A 20 6.41 15.07 -16.16
CA SER A 20 5.11 14.91 -16.81
C SER A 20 5.08 13.84 -17.92
N SER A 21 6.18 13.58 -18.61
CA SER A 21 6.26 12.61 -19.71
C SER A 21 6.36 11.15 -19.26
N LEU A 22 6.90 10.90 -18.06
CA LEU A 22 6.91 9.56 -17.45
C LEU A 22 5.54 9.19 -16.87
N LEU A 23 4.80 10.16 -16.34
CA LEU A 23 3.44 9.96 -15.85
C LEU A 23 2.46 9.64 -16.99
N ASN A 24 2.59 10.31 -18.15
CA ASN A 24 1.76 9.99 -19.33
C ASN A 24 2.06 8.61 -19.95
N ARG A 25 3.22 8.01 -19.70
CA ARG A 25 3.54 6.63 -20.16
C ARG A 25 3.08 5.54 -19.18
N LEU A 26 2.61 5.90 -17.99
CA LEU A 26 1.92 5.04 -17.05
C LEU A 26 0.40 5.14 -17.25
N GLN A 27 -0.05 5.11 -18.50
CA GLN A 27 -1.45 4.93 -18.83
C GLN A 27 -1.81 3.47 -18.48
N LEU A 28 -1.96 3.22 -17.18
CA LEU A 28 -2.64 2.06 -16.63
C LEU A 28 -4.05 2.12 -17.22
N ASP A 29 -4.45 1.05 -17.90
CA ASP A 29 -5.71 0.92 -18.65
C ASP A 29 -6.89 1.68 -17.99
N ASP A 30 -7.36 2.75 -18.65
CA ASP A 30 -8.60 3.49 -18.30
C ASP A 30 -9.84 2.57 -18.28
N ASP A 31 -9.75 1.36 -18.84
CA ASP A 31 -10.82 0.35 -18.84
C ASP A 31 -11.00 -0.34 -17.46
N LEU A 32 -9.97 -0.35 -16.59
CA LEU A 32 -10.04 -0.98 -15.26
C LEU A 32 -10.87 -0.14 -14.26
N ASP A 33 -11.01 1.15 -14.52
CA ASP A 33 -11.70 2.13 -13.68
C ASP A 33 -13.21 2.19 -13.94
N ALA A 34 -13.71 1.50 -14.97
CA ALA A 34 -15.14 1.38 -15.27
C ALA A 34 -15.84 0.34 -14.36
N GLU A 35 -15.14 -0.73 -13.98
CA GLU A 35 -15.74 -1.93 -13.35
C GLU A 35 -15.70 -1.92 -11.81
N THR A 36 -14.99 -0.97 -11.19
CA THR A 36 -14.98 -0.76 -9.73
C THR A 36 -15.96 0.33 -9.27
N ARG A 37 -16.75 0.91 -10.20
CA ARG A 37 -17.68 2.03 -9.92
C ARG A 37 -18.97 1.63 -9.22
N ASP A 38 -19.15 0.37 -8.90
CA ASP A 38 -20.37 -0.16 -8.28
C ASP A 38 -20.21 -0.38 -6.76
N LEU A 39 -19.02 -0.11 -6.19
CA LEU A 39 -18.71 -0.33 -4.79
C LEU A 39 -17.70 0.72 -4.28
N PHE A 40 -18.15 1.58 -3.38
CA PHE A 40 -17.35 2.64 -2.77
C PHE A 40 -17.29 2.46 -1.28
N VAL A 41 -16.08 2.41 -0.70
CA VAL A 41 -15.90 2.33 0.74
C VAL A 41 -15.08 3.51 1.24
N THR A 42 -15.59 4.19 2.25
CA THR A 42 -14.92 5.31 2.91
C THR A 42 -14.70 5.00 4.38
N VAL A 43 -13.58 5.47 4.92
CA VAL A 43 -13.25 5.38 6.34
C VAL A 43 -12.93 6.74 6.91
N ASP A 44 -13.67 7.11 7.94
CA ASP A 44 -13.60 8.43 8.56
C ASP A 44 -14.04 8.39 10.04
N ASP A 45 -14.24 9.57 10.63
CA ASP A 45 -14.77 9.76 11.98
C ASP A 45 -14.08 8.88 13.05
N PRO A 46 -12.75 9.03 13.24
CA PRO A 46 -12.02 8.32 14.28
C PRO A 46 -12.57 8.71 15.66
N LYS A 47 -13.02 7.74 16.45
CA LYS A 47 -13.44 7.93 17.84
C LYS A 47 -12.61 7.09 18.79
N LYS A 48 -11.98 7.77 19.74
CA LYS A 48 -11.25 7.17 20.84
C LYS A 48 -12.23 6.71 21.91
N HIS A 49 -12.11 5.45 22.30
CA HIS A 49 -12.83 4.84 23.40
C HIS A 49 -11.85 4.57 24.52
N VAL A 50 -12.21 4.98 25.73
CA VAL A 50 -11.43 4.73 26.94
C VAL A 50 -12.28 3.87 27.85
N CYS A 51 -11.87 2.62 28.05
CA CYS A 51 -12.46 1.70 29.00
C CYS A 51 -11.49 1.45 30.14
N THR A 52 -12.00 0.88 31.25
CA THR A 52 -11.21 0.57 32.45
C THR A 52 -9.99 -0.31 32.21
N MET A 53 -10.00 -1.14 31.16
CA MET A 53 -8.93 -2.11 30.85
C MET A 53 -8.16 -1.80 29.55
N GLU A 54 -8.76 -1.07 28.61
CA GLU A 54 -8.12 -0.77 27.32
C GLU A 54 -8.59 0.56 26.72
N THR A 55 -7.70 1.19 25.96
CA THR A 55 -8.01 2.35 25.13
C THR A 55 -7.84 1.96 23.66
N TYR A 56 -8.87 2.17 22.84
CA TYR A 56 -8.84 1.84 21.41
C TYR A 56 -9.55 2.88 20.56
N ILE A 57 -9.24 2.91 19.27
CA ILE A 57 -9.87 3.82 18.30
C ILE A 57 -10.77 3.00 17.37
N THR A 58 -11.97 3.51 17.13
CA THR A 58 -12.90 2.98 16.13
C THR A 58 -13.11 3.99 15.03
N TYR A 59 -13.25 3.50 13.81
CA TYR A 59 -13.51 4.27 12.61
C TYR A 59 -14.90 3.94 12.09
N ARG A 60 -15.55 4.92 11.48
CA ARG A 60 -16.77 4.67 10.70
C ARG A 60 -16.35 4.17 9.33
N VAL A 61 -16.90 3.04 8.92
CA VAL A 61 -16.73 2.42 7.61
C VAL A 61 -18.05 2.55 6.90
N THR A 62 -18.09 3.38 5.87
CA THR A 62 -19.30 3.59 5.06
C THR A 62 -19.09 2.91 3.73
N THR A 63 -20.00 2.01 3.36
CA THR A 63 -19.97 1.29 2.09
C THR A 63 -21.20 1.64 1.30
N LYS A 64 -20.99 2.13 0.08
CA LYS A 64 -22.04 2.43 -0.89
C LYS A 64 -21.88 1.50 -2.08
N THR A 65 -22.96 0.87 -2.51
CA THR A 65 -22.89 -0.11 -3.59
C THR A 65 -24.17 -0.16 -4.39
N THR A 66 -24.05 -0.46 -5.68
CA THR A 66 -25.18 -0.73 -6.58
C THR A 66 -25.35 -2.22 -6.86
N ARG A 67 -24.54 -3.08 -6.22
CA ARG A 67 -24.58 -4.54 -6.40
C ARG A 67 -25.82 -5.15 -5.74
N ALA A 68 -26.52 -6.00 -6.48
CA ALA A 68 -27.74 -6.69 -6.03
C ALA A 68 -27.52 -7.72 -4.91
N GLU A 69 -26.27 -8.04 -4.60
CA GLU A 69 -25.87 -8.95 -3.52
C GLU A 69 -25.98 -8.30 -2.13
N PHE A 70 -26.19 -6.98 -2.08
CA PHE A 70 -26.36 -6.22 -0.86
C PHE A 70 -27.83 -5.87 -0.65
N ASP A 71 -28.32 -6.09 0.57
CA ASP A 71 -29.70 -5.77 0.95
C ASP A 71 -29.98 -4.25 0.93
N LEU A 72 -28.93 -3.45 1.16
CA LEU A 72 -29.01 -1.99 1.22
C LEU A 72 -27.96 -1.34 0.30
N PRO A 73 -28.29 -0.20 -0.31
CA PRO A 73 -27.33 0.55 -1.14
C PRO A 73 -26.24 1.23 -0.31
N GLU A 74 -26.45 1.40 1.00
CA GLU A 74 -25.51 2.01 1.92
C GLU A 74 -25.51 1.32 3.28
N TYR A 75 -24.32 1.01 3.78
CA TYR A 75 -24.06 0.51 5.13
C TYR A 75 -23.07 1.41 5.83
N SER A 76 -23.30 1.68 7.12
CA SER A 76 -22.35 2.39 7.98
C SER A 76 -22.14 1.61 9.27
N VAL A 77 -20.94 1.08 9.45
CA VAL A 77 -20.55 0.32 10.65
C VAL A 77 -19.33 0.93 11.33
N ARG A 78 -19.13 0.65 12.61
CA ARG A 78 -17.91 1.03 13.34
C ARG A 78 -16.98 -0.17 13.52
N ARG A 79 -15.69 0.04 13.25
CA ARG A 79 -14.63 -0.99 13.32
C ARG A 79 -13.38 -0.46 14.00
N ARG A 80 -12.72 -1.31 14.80
CA ARG A 80 -11.38 -1.02 15.34
C ARG A 80 -10.31 -1.65 14.45
N TYR A 81 -9.05 -1.22 14.59
CA TYR A 81 -7.91 -1.76 13.84
C TYR A 81 -7.85 -3.31 13.86
N GLN A 82 -8.04 -3.90 15.04
CA GLN A 82 -8.03 -5.36 15.22
C GLN A 82 -9.12 -6.10 14.43
N ASP A 83 -10.22 -5.44 14.05
CA ASP A 83 -11.24 -6.06 13.21
C ASP A 83 -10.75 -6.20 11.77
N PHE A 84 -10.02 -5.21 11.26
CA PHE A 84 -9.40 -5.27 9.94
C PHE A 84 -8.26 -6.27 9.90
N ASP A 85 -7.44 -6.34 10.95
CA ASP A 85 -6.38 -7.35 11.08
C ASP A 85 -6.96 -8.77 11.07
N TRP A 86 -8.04 -8.99 11.83
CA TRP A 86 -8.76 -10.26 11.80
C TRP A 86 -9.28 -10.59 10.39
N LEU A 87 -9.92 -9.63 9.71
CA LEU A 87 -10.44 -9.83 8.36
C LEU A 87 -9.30 -10.17 7.38
N ARG A 88 -8.18 -9.46 7.45
CA ARG A 88 -6.97 -9.72 6.65
C ARG A 88 -6.47 -11.14 6.84
N ASN A 89 -6.29 -11.55 8.09
CA ASN A 89 -5.81 -12.89 8.42
C ASN A 89 -6.78 -13.96 7.88
N LYS A 90 -8.09 -13.71 7.94
CA LYS A 90 -9.08 -14.61 7.36
C LYS A 90 -9.05 -14.67 5.84
N LEU A 91 -8.86 -13.54 5.16
CA LEU A 91 -8.67 -13.52 3.72
C LEU A 91 -7.41 -14.30 3.33
N GLU A 92 -6.32 -14.10 4.07
CA GLU A 92 -5.04 -14.77 3.84
C GLU A 92 -5.10 -16.29 4.03
N GLU A 93 -5.87 -16.76 5.02
CA GLU A 93 -6.13 -18.19 5.25
C GLU A 93 -7.00 -18.77 4.12
N SER A 94 -8.03 -18.03 3.69
CA SER A 94 -8.99 -18.53 2.70
C SER A 94 -8.46 -18.54 1.27
N GLN A 95 -7.55 -17.62 0.93
CA GLN A 95 -7.04 -17.40 -0.43
C GLN A 95 -5.51 -17.23 -0.41
N PRO A 96 -4.75 -18.33 -0.20
CA PRO A 96 -3.29 -18.27 -0.05
C PRO A 96 -2.54 -17.82 -1.31
N THR A 97 -3.19 -17.84 -2.49
CA THR A 97 -2.61 -17.47 -3.79
C THR A 97 -2.94 -16.04 -4.23
N HIS A 98 -3.81 -15.33 -3.51
CA HIS A 98 -4.23 -13.97 -3.89
C HIS A 98 -3.40 -12.91 -3.17
N LEU A 99 -3.17 -11.79 -3.84
CA LEU A 99 -2.46 -10.65 -3.27
C LEU A 99 -3.36 -9.92 -2.28
N ILE A 100 -3.01 -9.99 -1.00
CA ILE A 100 -3.71 -9.29 0.09
C ILE A 100 -2.76 -8.23 0.65
N PRO A 101 -3.03 -6.93 0.43
CA PRO A 101 -2.12 -5.86 0.82
C PRO A 101 -1.74 -5.92 2.31
N LEU A 102 -0.50 -5.55 2.60
CA LEU A 102 -0.05 -5.37 3.98
C LEU A 102 -0.48 -4.00 4.49
N PHE A 103 -0.71 -3.91 5.79
CA PHE A 103 -1.25 -2.73 6.43
C PHE A 103 -0.14 -1.79 6.87
N PRO A 104 -0.15 -0.51 6.45
CA PRO A 104 0.66 0.49 7.11
C PRO A 104 0.15 0.68 8.55
N PRO A 105 1.03 0.87 9.53
CA PRO A 105 0.62 1.16 10.91
C PRO A 105 -0.19 2.48 11.01
N THR A 106 0.03 3.41 10.08
CA THR A 106 -0.69 4.69 9.94
C THR A 106 -0.52 5.24 8.51
N PRO A 107 -1.50 5.98 7.94
CA PRO A 107 -2.85 6.21 8.44
C PRO A 107 -3.84 5.10 8.06
N VAL A 108 -4.74 4.75 8.99
CA VAL A 108 -5.78 3.71 8.82
C VAL A 108 -6.68 3.98 7.61
N LYS A 109 -6.87 5.25 7.23
CA LYS A 109 -7.68 5.62 6.06
C LYS A 109 -7.13 4.98 4.76
N LEU A 110 -5.82 5.09 4.52
CA LEU A 110 -5.18 4.54 3.33
C LEU A 110 -5.20 3.00 3.34
N MET A 111 -4.95 2.41 4.51
CA MET A 111 -5.03 0.96 4.73
C MET A 111 -6.39 0.38 4.30
N VAL A 112 -7.47 1.04 4.71
CA VAL A 112 -8.80 0.50 4.48
C VAL A 112 -9.26 0.72 3.04
N THR A 113 -8.93 1.86 2.43
CA THR A 113 -9.17 2.09 0.99
C THR A 113 -8.43 1.03 0.16
N ALA A 114 -7.14 0.78 0.42
CA ALA A 114 -6.35 -0.22 -0.30
C ALA A 114 -6.90 -1.65 -0.10
N LEU A 115 -7.32 -2.01 1.12
CA LEU A 115 -7.94 -3.29 1.41
C LEU A 115 -9.24 -3.48 0.62
N PHE A 116 -10.10 -2.46 0.56
CA PHE A 116 -11.38 -2.57 -0.14
C PHE A 116 -11.24 -2.56 -1.65
N SER A 117 -10.31 -1.79 -2.21
CA SER A 117 -9.96 -1.88 -3.63
C SER A 117 -9.40 -3.27 -3.98
N ALA A 118 -8.53 -3.84 -3.13
CA ALA A 118 -8.02 -5.19 -3.34
C ALA A 118 -9.11 -6.26 -3.21
N LEU A 119 -10.00 -6.13 -2.24
CA LEU A 119 -11.15 -7.01 -2.05
C LEU A 119 -12.14 -6.94 -3.23
N GLY A 120 -12.38 -5.73 -3.77
CA GLY A 120 -13.20 -5.53 -4.97
C GLY A 120 -12.64 -6.29 -6.17
N ARG A 121 -11.32 -6.22 -6.39
CA ARG A 121 -10.61 -6.98 -7.44
C ARG A 121 -10.72 -8.50 -7.26
N VAL A 122 -10.52 -9.00 -6.03
CA VAL A 122 -10.62 -10.44 -5.74
C VAL A 122 -12.05 -10.96 -5.93
N HIS A 123 -13.06 -10.16 -5.58
CA HIS A 123 -14.46 -10.52 -5.84
C HIS A 123 -14.71 -10.65 -7.35
N LEU A 124 -14.34 -9.64 -8.14
CA LEU A 124 -14.59 -9.62 -9.59
C LEU A 124 -13.96 -10.84 -10.30
N GLN A 125 -12.68 -11.10 -10.02
CA GLN A 125 -11.94 -12.23 -10.59
C GLN A 125 -12.56 -13.61 -10.26
N ASN A 126 -13.26 -13.71 -9.12
CA ASN A 126 -13.92 -14.94 -8.69
C ASN A 126 -15.40 -15.03 -9.11
N THR A 127 -16.05 -13.94 -9.48
CA THR A 127 -17.41 -13.98 -10.08
C THR A 127 -17.41 -14.63 -11.46
N GLU A 128 -16.33 -14.45 -12.22
CA GLU A 128 -16.10 -15.16 -13.48
C GLU A 128 -15.85 -16.66 -13.26
N HIS A 129 -15.21 -17.02 -12.13
CA HIS A 129 -14.90 -18.39 -11.73
C HIS A 129 -15.83 -18.89 -10.60
N ARG A 130 -17.09 -19.16 -10.97
CA ARG A 130 -18.30 -19.48 -10.17
C ARG A 130 -18.20 -20.41 -8.94
N GLY A 131 -17.05 -21.01 -8.63
CA GLY A 131 -16.87 -21.97 -7.53
C GLY A 131 -16.34 -21.40 -6.20
N LYS A 132 -15.65 -20.24 -6.19
CA LYS A 132 -15.02 -19.67 -4.98
C LYS A 132 -15.58 -18.30 -4.54
N GLY A 133 -16.38 -17.65 -5.39
CA GLY A 133 -16.95 -16.33 -5.12
C GLY A 133 -17.84 -16.26 -3.87
N HIS A 134 -18.52 -17.35 -3.49
CA HIS A 134 -19.48 -17.36 -2.38
C HIS A 134 -18.83 -17.14 -1.00
N VAL A 135 -17.59 -17.62 -0.79
CA VAL A 135 -16.87 -17.45 0.50
C VAL A 135 -16.29 -16.04 0.62
N LEU A 136 -15.81 -15.48 -0.48
CA LEU A 136 -15.28 -14.12 -0.55
C LEU A 136 -16.38 -13.07 -0.43
N LEU A 137 -17.51 -13.26 -1.12
CA LEU A 137 -18.69 -12.44 -0.98
C LEU A 137 -19.22 -12.47 0.46
N TRP A 138 -19.20 -13.63 1.10
CA TRP A 138 -19.57 -13.78 2.50
C TRP A 138 -18.59 -13.07 3.44
N LEU A 139 -17.27 -13.27 3.28
CA LEU A 139 -16.26 -12.59 4.10
C LEU A 139 -16.28 -11.06 3.90
N PHE A 140 -16.53 -10.61 2.67
CA PHE A 140 -16.68 -9.21 2.29
C PHE A 140 -17.93 -8.59 2.92
N SER A 141 -19.09 -9.23 2.75
CA SER A 141 -20.36 -8.78 3.34
C SER A 141 -20.33 -8.80 4.87
N VAL A 142 -19.70 -9.80 5.48
CA VAL A 142 -19.58 -9.91 6.95
C VAL A 142 -18.59 -8.90 7.52
N GLY A 143 -17.45 -8.67 6.88
CA GLY A 143 -16.47 -7.68 7.35
C GLY A 143 -17.00 -6.25 7.32
N ILE A 144 -17.78 -5.93 6.28
CA ILE A 144 -18.14 -4.56 5.91
C ILE A 144 -19.55 -4.18 6.33
N CYS A 145 -20.52 -5.06 6.16
CA CYS A 145 -21.94 -4.72 6.34
C CYS A 145 -22.51 -5.29 7.66
N CYS A 146 -21.82 -6.24 8.30
CA CYS A 146 -22.36 -6.86 9.50
C CYS A 146 -22.28 -5.93 10.72
N THR A 147 -23.41 -5.64 11.35
CA THR A 147 -23.44 -4.87 12.59
C THR A 147 -22.78 -5.62 13.76
N ASP A 148 -22.86 -6.95 13.79
CA ASP A 148 -22.30 -7.80 14.86
C ASP A 148 -21.18 -8.73 14.37
N LEU A 149 -19.99 -8.15 14.14
CA LEU A 149 -18.81 -8.91 13.72
C LEU A 149 -18.37 -9.96 14.76
N ASN A 150 -18.69 -9.77 16.04
CA ASN A 150 -18.23 -10.65 17.12
C ASN A 150 -18.98 -11.99 17.15
N ALA A 151 -20.27 -11.99 16.81
CA ALA A 151 -21.02 -13.22 16.60
C ALA A 151 -20.40 -14.06 15.46
N TYR A 152 -20.02 -13.40 14.36
CA TYR A 152 -19.39 -14.06 13.21
C TYR A 152 -17.96 -14.52 13.47
N LYS A 153 -17.17 -13.80 14.28
CA LYS A 153 -15.85 -14.29 14.72
C LYS A 153 -15.97 -15.64 15.41
N LYS A 154 -17.01 -15.84 16.24
CA LYS A 154 -17.27 -17.10 16.93
C LYS A 154 -17.75 -18.21 15.98
N GLN A 155 -18.61 -17.88 15.01
CA GLN A 155 -19.17 -18.84 14.05
C GLN A 155 -18.19 -19.25 12.93
N GLY A 156 -17.42 -18.30 12.39
CA GLY A 156 -16.40 -18.56 11.35
C GLY A 156 -15.28 -19.48 11.82
N MET A 157 -14.98 -19.49 13.13
CA MET A 157 -14.07 -20.48 13.73
C MET A 157 -14.60 -21.93 13.65
N ALA A 158 -15.92 -22.14 13.61
CA ALA A 158 -16.54 -23.47 13.61
C ALA A 158 -16.71 -24.09 12.21
N LEU A 159 -16.86 -23.28 11.16
CA LEU A 159 -16.96 -23.77 9.78
C LEU A 159 -15.58 -23.99 9.14
N LEU A 160 -14.58 -23.18 9.51
CA LEU A 160 -13.22 -23.28 8.98
C LEU A 160 -12.34 -24.28 9.72
N SER A 161 -12.69 -24.71 10.93
CA SER A 161 -11.98 -25.83 11.58
C SER A 161 -12.03 -27.10 10.73
N LYS A 162 -13.16 -27.36 10.06
CA LYS A 162 -13.33 -28.51 9.16
C LYS A 162 -12.54 -28.42 7.83
N MET A 163 -12.23 -27.21 7.36
CA MET A 163 -11.41 -27.03 6.13
C MET A 163 -9.92 -26.86 6.48
N GLY A 164 -9.61 -26.28 7.64
CA GLY A 164 -8.26 -26.09 8.16
C GLY A 164 -7.65 -27.33 8.82
N GLU A 165 -8.46 -28.34 9.16
CA GLU A 165 -7.94 -29.65 9.59
C GLU A 165 -7.11 -30.35 8.50
N SER A 166 -7.28 -30.00 7.23
CA SER A 166 -6.41 -30.51 6.15
C SER A 166 -5.07 -29.75 6.00
N VAL A 167 -4.85 -28.66 6.74
CA VAL A 167 -3.66 -27.79 6.68
C VAL A 167 -2.89 -27.79 8.02
N LYS A 168 -3.41 -28.39 9.09
CA LYS A 168 -2.78 -28.37 10.43
C LYS A 168 -1.74 -29.47 10.69
N TYR A 169 -1.31 -30.23 9.68
CA TYR A 169 -0.13 -31.08 9.77
C TYR A 169 1.14 -30.34 9.34
N VAL A 170 1.45 -29.22 10.02
CA VAL A 170 2.69 -28.45 9.82
C VAL A 170 3.58 -28.63 11.05
N THR A 171 4.26 -29.77 11.11
CA THR A 171 5.42 -30.01 11.99
C THR A 171 6.52 -30.81 11.28
N GLY A 172 6.58 -30.71 9.95
CA GLY A 172 7.70 -31.20 9.14
C GLY A 172 8.13 -30.10 8.17
N GLY A 173 9.36 -29.61 8.30
CA GLY A 173 9.92 -28.62 7.38
C GLY A 173 10.14 -29.22 5.99
N TYR A 174 9.09 -29.23 5.17
CA TYR A 174 9.19 -29.57 3.76
C TYR A 174 10.05 -28.51 3.05
N LYS A 175 11.16 -28.93 2.44
CA LYS A 175 12.00 -28.05 1.63
C LYS A 175 11.59 -28.17 0.18
N LEU A 176 11.30 -27.05 -0.46
CA LEU A 176 11.09 -26.98 -1.89
C LEU A 176 12.35 -27.47 -2.61
N ARG A 177 12.22 -28.41 -3.56
CA ARG A 177 13.39 -28.93 -4.28
C ARG A 177 14.04 -27.89 -5.19
N SER A 178 13.24 -27.17 -5.95
CA SER A 178 13.71 -26.11 -6.84
C SER A 178 12.58 -25.15 -7.14
N ARG A 179 12.87 -23.84 -7.07
CA ARG A 179 11.93 -22.81 -7.49
C ARG A 179 12.02 -22.68 -9.03
N PRO A 180 10.90 -22.71 -9.77
CA PRO A 180 10.92 -22.41 -11.20
C PRO A 180 11.52 -21.03 -11.49
N LEU A 181 12.17 -20.89 -12.64
CA LEU A 181 12.95 -19.71 -13.01
C LEU A 181 12.11 -18.44 -13.00
N GLU A 182 10.85 -18.51 -13.46
CA GLU A 182 9.94 -17.37 -13.48
C GLU A 182 9.71 -16.81 -12.08
N PHE A 183 9.54 -17.67 -11.07
CA PHE A 183 9.29 -17.23 -9.71
C PHE A 183 10.56 -16.83 -8.96
N ALA A 184 11.71 -17.38 -9.34
CA ALA A 184 13.00 -16.93 -8.84
C ALA A 184 13.26 -15.49 -9.31
N ALA A 185 13.05 -15.21 -10.60
CA ALA A 185 13.18 -13.89 -11.18
C ALA A 185 12.23 -12.86 -10.55
N ILE A 186 10.96 -13.23 -10.30
CA ILE A 186 10.02 -12.34 -9.59
C ILE A 186 10.53 -12.05 -8.16
N GLY A 187 11.08 -13.05 -7.46
CA GLY A 187 11.68 -12.85 -6.14
C GLY A 187 12.82 -11.83 -6.15
N GLU A 188 13.79 -11.99 -7.04
CA GLU A 188 14.92 -11.07 -7.18
C GLU A 188 14.48 -9.66 -7.57
N TYR A 189 13.48 -9.55 -8.46
CA TYR A 189 12.89 -8.27 -8.82
C TYR A 189 12.27 -7.59 -7.60
N LEU A 190 11.45 -8.30 -6.81
CA LEU A 190 10.81 -7.75 -5.61
C LEU A 190 11.83 -7.34 -4.54
N ASP A 191 12.94 -8.07 -4.40
CA ASP A 191 14.03 -7.71 -3.52
C ASP A 191 14.71 -6.40 -3.95
N THR A 192 15.05 -6.30 -5.24
CA THR A 192 15.64 -5.08 -5.81
C THR A 192 14.68 -3.89 -5.72
N PHE A 193 13.42 -4.09 -6.07
CA PHE A 193 12.37 -3.07 -6.04
C PHE A 193 12.17 -2.55 -4.61
N SER A 194 12.03 -3.45 -3.63
CA SER A 194 11.90 -3.08 -2.22
C SER A 194 13.11 -2.28 -1.71
N LEU A 195 14.33 -2.69 -2.09
CA LEU A 195 15.55 -1.99 -1.69
C LEU A 195 15.62 -0.57 -2.28
N LYS A 196 15.25 -0.42 -3.56
CA LYS A 196 15.20 0.88 -4.23
C LYS A 196 14.17 1.80 -3.59
N LEU A 197 12.95 1.33 -3.37
CA LEU A 197 11.91 2.12 -2.69
C LEU A 197 12.31 2.53 -1.28
N GLY A 198 12.89 1.61 -0.50
CA GLY A 198 13.42 1.93 0.84
C GLY A 198 14.61 2.89 0.82
N THR A 199 15.32 3.01 -0.31
CA THR A 199 16.35 4.04 -0.48
C THR A 199 15.73 5.39 -0.81
N ILE A 200 14.72 5.42 -1.66
CA ILE A 200 13.97 6.64 -1.98
C ILE A 200 13.29 7.19 -0.71
N ASP A 201 12.69 6.34 0.12
CA ASP A 201 12.01 6.76 1.37
C ASP A 201 12.99 7.43 2.34
N ARG A 202 14.19 6.85 2.53
CA ARG A 202 15.24 7.44 3.36
C ARG A 202 15.75 8.78 2.82
N ILE A 203 15.92 8.89 1.50
CA ILE A 203 16.35 10.14 0.86
C ILE A 203 15.26 11.21 1.01
N ALA A 204 14.00 10.86 0.76
CA ALA A 204 12.87 11.78 0.88
C ALA A 204 12.70 12.31 2.31
N GLN A 205 12.80 11.43 3.32
CA GLN A 205 12.78 11.85 4.73
C GLN A 205 13.94 12.79 5.08
N ARG A 206 15.13 12.54 4.52
CA ARG A 206 16.28 13.41 4.72
C ARG A 206 16.07 14.78 4.07
N ILE A 207 15.52 14.84 2.85
CA ILE A 207 15.19 16.09 2.16
C ILE A 207 14.18 16.89 2.98
N ILE A 208 13.09 16.27 3.44
CA ILE A 208 12.08 16.93 4.28
C ILE A 208 12.73 17.50 5.55
N LYS A 209 13.59 16.72 6.21
CA LYS A 209 14.31 17.18 7.40
C LYS A 209 15.18 18.39 7.10
N GLU A 210 16.01 18.33 6.06
CA GLU A 210 16.90 19.42 5.67
C GLU A 210 16.11 20.68 5.24
N GLN A 211 14.97 20.52 4.54
CA GLN A 211 14.08 21.62 4.19
C GLN A 211 13.48 22.31 5.42
N LEU A 212 13.01 21.53 6.40
CA LEU A 212 12.47 22.08 7.65
C LEU A 212 13.54 22.76 8.50
N GLU A 213 14.77 22.23 8.54
CA GLU A 213 15.89 22.88 9.20
C GLU A 213 16.24 24.22 8.52
N TYR A 214 16.31 24.24 7.18
CA TYR A 214 16.53 25.46 6.41
C TYR A 214 15.41 26.50 6.58
N LEU A 215 14.15 26.06 6.64
CA LEU A 215 13.00 26.92 6.86
C LEU A 215 13.10 27.70 8.19
N VAL A 216 13.58 27.03 9.25
CA VAL A 216 13.78 27.67 10.57
C VAL A 216 14.76 28.82 10.45
N GLU A 217 15.89 28.63 9.77
CA GLU A 217 16.89 29.69 9.53
C GLU A 217 16.31 30.80 8.65
N LEU A 218 15.59 30.44 7.58
CA LEU A 218 15.05 31.41 6.63
C LEU A 218 14.04 32.37 7.30
N ARG A 219 13.23 31.84 8.24
CA ARG A 219 12.25 32.63 9.02
C ARG A 219 12.91 33.70 9.91
N GLU A 220 14.19 33.56 10.27
CA GLU A 220 14.89 34.58 11.06
C GLU A 220 15.24 35.83 10.24
N TYR A 221 15.44 35.70 8.93
CA TYR A 221 15.87 36.83 8.10
C TYR A 221 14.78 37.86 7.82
N GLY A 222 13.53 37.42 7.61
CA GLY A 222 12.41 38.31 7.29
C GLY A 222 12.25 39.48 8.29
N PRO A 223 12.18 39.21 9.60
CA PRO A 223 12.12 40.25 10.64
C PRO A 223 13.34 41.17 10.66
N VAL A 224 14.54 40.67 10.33
CA VAL A 224 15.77 41.48 10.27
C VAL A 224 15.66 42.54 9.16
N TYR A 225 15.24 42.13 7.96
CA TYR A 225 15.06 43.04 6.84
C TYR A 225 13.95 44.08 7.09
N SER A 226 12.83 43.68 7.72
CA SER A 226 11.78 44.64 8.09
C SER A 226 12.27 45.63 9.16
N THR A 227 13.04 45.15 10.15
CA THR A 227 13.64 46.04 11.15
C THR A 227 14.59 47.05 10.51
N TRP A 228 15.43 46.63 9.57
CA TRP A 228 16.29 47.55 8.81
C TRP A 228 15.49 48.51 7.95
N GLY A 229 14.40 48.06 7.33
CA GLY A 229 13.49 48.91 6.55
C GLY A 229 12.83 50.01 7.38
N GLY A 230 12.62 49.77 8.68
CA GLY A 230 12.14 50.79 9.63
C GLY A 230 13.21 51.79 10.09
N LEU A 231 14.50 51.46 9.99
CA LEU A 231 15.62 52.32 10.37
C LEU A 231 16.16 53.13 9.19
N GLU A 232 16.21 52.53 8.00
CA GLU A 232 16.79 53.12 6.78
C GLU A 232 15.70 53.65 5.85
N VAL A 233 15.32 54.91 6.03
CA VAL A 233 14.16 55.53 5.33
C VAL A 233 14.32 55.50 3.80
N GLU A 234 15.53 55.68 3.27
CA GLU A 234 15.78 55.68 1.82
C GLU A 234 15.76 54.28 1.19
N LEU A 235 16.03 53.24 1.99
CA LEU A 235 16.07 51.83 1.55
C LEU A 235 14.86 51.03 2.06
N SER A 236 13.89 51.69 2.67
CA SER A 236 12.75 51.04 3.33
C SER A 236 11.97 50.13 2.37
N GLU A 237 11.60 50.64 1.19
CA GLU A 237 10.85 49.88 0.18
C GLU A 237 11.59 48.63 -0.32
N PRO A 238 12.84 48.67 -0.77
CA PRO A 238 13.55 47.46 -1.19
C PRO A 238 13.81 46.49 -0.03
N LEU A 239 14.06 46.97 1.20
CA LEU A 239 14.27 46.10 2.37
C LEU A 239 12.99 45.37 2.80
N GLU A 240 11.86 46.06 2.82
CA GLU A 240 10.55 45.45 3.03
C GLU A 240 10.19 44.48 1.89
N GLY A 241 10.57 44.81 0.65
CA GLY A 241 10.46 43.90 -0.50
C GLY A 241 11.25 42.60 -0.31
N VAL A 242 12.47 42.66 0.24
CA VAL A 242 13.25 41.46 0.59
C VAL A 242 12.59 40.67 1.72
N SER A 243 12.08 41.35 2.75
CA SER A 243 11.34 40.70 3.84
C SER A 243 10.12 39.93 3.33
N ALA A 244 9.32 40.56 2.47
CA ALA A 244 8.16 39.92 1.83
C ALA A 244 8.56 38.74 0.93
N CYS A 245 9.66 38.87 0.17
CA CYS A 245 10.18 37.79 -0.66
C CYS A 245 10.60 36.58 0.19
N ILE A 246 11.29 36.81 1.31
CA ILE A 246 11.65 35.77 2.28
C ILE A 246 10.38 35.09 2.83
N GLY A 247 9.36 35.88 3.18
CA GLY A 247 8.06 35.34 3.62
C GLY A 247 7.44 34.40 2.58
N ASN A 248 7.40 34.80 1.31
CA ASN A 248 6.90 33.96 0.22
C ASN A 248 7.72 32.68 0.04
N CYS A 249 9.05 32.74 0.15
CA CYS A 249 9.92 31.57 0.09
C CYS A 249 9.65 30.60 1.26
N CYS A 250 9.42 31.12 2.47
CA CYS A 250 9.04 30.29 3.63
C CYS A 250 7.72 29.55 3.36
N THR A 251 6.68 30.26 2.91
CA THR A 251 5.38 29.65 2.59
C THR A 251 5.51 28.57 1.52
N ALA A 252 6.23 28.84 0.43
CA ALA A 252 6.44 27.86 -0.64
C ALA A 252 7.21 26.62 -0.15
N LEU A 253 8.18 26.79 0.75
CA LEU A 253 8.96 25.68 1.32
C LEU A 253 8.14 24.85 2.31
N GLU A 254 7.25 25.50 3.08
CA GLU A 254 6.27 24.84 3.95
C GLU A 254 5.32 23.97 3.14
N GLU A 255 4.67 24.54 2.12
CA GLU A 255 3.77 23.81 1.21
C GLU A 255 4.48 22.60 0.57
N LEU A 256 5.71 22.78 0.07
CA LEU A 256 6.49 21.68 -0.50
C LEU A 256 6.79 20.56 0.53
N SER A 257 7.13 20.94 1.75
CA SER A 257 7.44 19.99 2.83
C SER A 257 6.20 19.20 3.27
N GLU A 258 5.05 19.88 3.31
CA GLU A 258 3.74 19.28 3.58
C GLU A 258 3.34 18.31 2.47
N ASP A 259 3.39 18.71 1.19
CA ASP A 259 3.09 17.85 0.03
C ASP A 259 3.97 16.58 0.01
N MET A 260 5.27 16.73 0.27
CA MET A 260 6.18 15.58 0.35
C MET A 260 5.81 14.61 1.49
N THR A 261 5.27 15.13 2.59
CA THR A 261 4.93 14.36 3.79
C THR A 261 3.54 13.72 3.71
N GLU A 262 2.55 14.45 3.20
CA GLU A 262 1.14 14.04 3.20
C GLU A 262 0.75 13.25 1.95
N ASP A 263 1.39 13.51 0.81
CA ASP A 263 1.04 12.86 -0.46
C ASP A 263 2.12 11.88 -0.94
N PHE A 264 3.38 12.33 -1.04
CA PHE A 264 4.43 11.51 -1.65
C PHE A 264 4.86 10.32 -0.77
N LEU A 265 5.23 10.58 0.49
CA LEU A 265 5.70 9.53 1.41
C LEU A 265 4.68 8.39 1.63
N PRO A 266 3.37 8.68 1.82
CA PRO A 266 2.38 7.61 2.01
C PRO A 266 2.26 6.69 0.80
N VAL A 267 2.24 7.24 -0.42
CA VAL A 267 2.19 6.45 -1.67
C VAL A 267 3.43 5.56 -1.77
N LEU A 268 4.62 6.12 -1.52
CA LEU A 268 5.87 5.36 -1.58
C LEU A 268 5.88 4.18 -0.60
N ARG A 269 5.41 4.40 0.63
CA ARG A 269 5.32 3.37 1.67
C ARG A 269 4.26 2.32 1.34
N GLU A 270 3.18 2.69 0.65
CA GLU A 270 2.19 1.74 0.13
C GLU A 270 2.84 0.77 -0.88
N TYR A 271 3.65 1.27 -1.81
CA TYR A 271 4.39 0.42 -2.76
C TYR A 271 5.40 -0.53 -2.07
N ILE A 272 6.04 -0.10 -0.97
CA ILE A 272 6.89 -0.97 -0.16
C ILE A 272 6.07 -2.12 0.44
N LEU A 273 4.88 -1.82 0.98
CA LEU A 273 3.98 -2.82 1.54
C LEU A 273 3.39 -3.77 0.48
N TYR A 274 3.11 -3.28 -0.73
CA TYR A 274 2.70 -4.12 -1.84
C TYR A 274 3.80 -5.11 -2.24
N SER A 275 5.05 -4.64 -2.31
CA SER A 275 6.22 -5.50 -2.55
C SER A 275 6.33 -6.62 -1.52
N GLU A 276 6.18 -6.28 -0.24
CA GLU A 276 6.22 -7.27 0.84
C GLU A 276 5.03 -8.25 0.78
N SER A 277 3.84 -7.78 0.42
CA SER A 277 2.66 -8.64 0.23
C SER A 277 2.91 -9.66 -0.90
N MET A 278 3.48 -9.23 -2.02
CA MET A 278 3.86 -10.13 -3.12
C MET A 278 4.90 -11.17 -2.68
N LYS A 279 5.90 -10.77 -1.87
CA LYS A 279 6.87 -11.71 -1.29
C LYS A 279 6.20 -12.75 -0.40
N ASN A 280 5.20 -12.36 0.39
CA ASN A 280 4.44 -13.28 1.23
C ASN A 280 3.61 -14.28 0.39
N VAL A 281 3.01 -13.83 -0.71
CA VAL A 281 2.33 -14.73 -1.66
C VAL A 281 3.31 -15.72 -2.28
N LEU A 282 4.51 -15.28 -2.71
CA LEU A 282 5.55 -16.18 -3.22
C LEU A 282 5.99 -17.21 -2.18
N LYS A 283 6.20 -16.81 -0.93
CA LYS A 283 6.53 -17.73 0.18
C LYS A 283 5.43 -18.76 0.41
N LYS A 284 4.16 -18.34 0.40
CA LYS A 284 3.01 -19.24 0.52
C LYS A 284 2.94 -20.21 -0.65
N ARG A 285 3.20 -19.75 -1.89
CA ARG A 285 3.29 -20.62 -3.08
C ARG A 285 4.34 -21.70 -2.90
N ASP A 286 5.55 -21.31 -2.49
CA ASP A 286 6.66 -22.25 -2.27
C ASP A 286 6.34 -23.28 -1.18
N GLN A 287 5.65 -22.87 -0.11
CA GLN A 287 5.20 -23.78 0.94
C GLN A 287 4.20 -24.82 0.40
N VAL A 288 3.17 -24.37 -0.34
CA VAL A 288 2.17 -25.27 -0.94
C VAL A 288 2.82 -26.21 -1.96
N GLN A 289 3.78 -25.72 -2.74
CA GLN A 289 4.53 -26.53 -3.70
C GLN A 289 5.38 -27.59 -3.01
N ALA A 290 6.10 -27.23 -1.93
CA ALA A 290 6.89 -28.19 -1.17
C ALA A 290 6.02 -29.30 -0.54
N GLU A 291 4.83 -28.95 -0.05
CA GLU A 291 3.87 -29.93 0.45
C GLU A 291 3.33 -30.86 -0.65
N TYR A 292 3.07 -30.31 -1.84
CA TYR A 292 2.64 -31.09 -2.99
C TYR A 292 3.72 -32.10 -3.41
N GLU A 293 4.97 -31.68 -3.52
CA GLU A 293 6.13 -32.53 -3.82
C GLU A 293 6.29 -33.65 -2.78
N ALA A 294 6.19 -33.32 -1.49
CA ALA A 294 6.28 -34.31 -0.42
C ALA A 294 5.13 -35.35 -0.46
N LYS A 295 3.90 -34.91 -0.78
CA LYS A 295 2.76 -35.82 -0.94
C LYS A 295 2.92 -36.73 -2.15
N LEU A 296 3.44 -36.21 -3.28
CA LEU A 296 3.74 -37.02 -4.46
C LEU A 296 4.76 -38.12 -4.15
N GLU A 297 5.83 -37.80 -3.41
CA GLU A 297 6.82 -38.77 -2.97
C GLU A 297 6.23 -39.85 -2.06
N ALA A 298 5.42 -39.44 -1.07
CA ALA A 298 4.76 -40.39 -0.19
C ALA A 298 3.83 -41.35 -0.95
N VAL A 299 3.15 -40.88 -2.01
CA VAL A 299 2.34 -41.72 -2.90
C VAL A 299 3.21 -42.65 -3.74
N ALA A 300 4.36 -42.17 -4.24
CA ALA A 300 5.29 -42.98 -5.02
C ALA A 300 5.87 -44.13 -4.19
N LEU A 301 6.33 -43.86 -2.96
CA LEU A 301 6.84 -44.87 -2.03
C LEU A 301 5.78 -45.95 -1.72
N LYS A 302 4.54 -45.55 -1.44
CA LYS A 302 3.42 -46.49 -1.21
C LYS A 302 3.04 -47.33 -2.44
N LYS A 303 3.41 -46.90 -3.65
CA LYS A 303 3.23 -47.71 -4.87
C LYS A 303 4.34 -48.75 -5.03
N GLU A 304 5.56 -48.43 -4.63
CA GLU A 304 6.68 -49.38 -4.65
C GLU A 304 6.56 -50.46 -3.57
N GLU A 305 5.99 -50.12 -2.40
CA GLU A 305 5.75 -51.07 -1.31
C GLU A 305 4.59 -52.05 -1.56
N ARG A 306 3.77 -51.84 -2.61
CA ARG A 306 2.70 -52.78 -2.95
C ARG A 306 3.30 -54.03 -3.61
N PRO A 307 3.05 -55.24 -3.07
CA PRO A 307 3.57 -56.46 -3.68
C PRO A 307 3.02 -56.59 -5.10
N LYS A 308 3.92 -56.88 -6.06
CA LYS A 308 3.53 -57.26 -7.42
C LYS A 308 2.80 -58.60 -7.31
N VAL A 309 1.48 -58.58 -7.46
CA VAL A 309 0.64 -59.78 -7.62
C VAL A 309 0.87 -60.37 -8.99
#